data_AF-A0A7L0EFC9-F1
#
_entry.id   AF-A0A7L0EFC9-F1
#
_cell.length_a   1.000
_cell.length_b   1.000
_cell.length_c   1.000
_cell.angle_alpha   90.00
_cell.angle_beta   90.00
_cell.angle_gamma   90.00
#
_symmetry.space_group_name_H-M   'P 1'
#
loop_
_entity.id
_entity.type
_entity.pdbx_description
1 polymer ?
#
loop_
_entity_poly.entity_id
_entity_poly.type
_entity_poly.pdbx_seq_one_letter_code
_entity_poly.pdbx_strand_id
1 'polypeptide(L)'
;HKLSTLGFECTLEEVDLEDITRNQINTIKACISEDLEVKKNNNKYYLYSTCLQGISEDLNAYRAELKNFGDHVLLAKIDEMTKVSVS
;
A
#
# COMPACT_ATOMS: atom_id res chain seq x y z
N HIS A 1 -16.15 16.28 9.33
CA HIS A 1 -15.85 16.16 7.89
C HIS A 1 -16.35 14.81 7.44
N LYS A 2 -17.27 14.74 6.46
CA LYS A 2 -17.86 13.48 5.99
C LYS A 2 -16.94 12.90 4.91
N LEU A 3 -16.31 11.76 5.17
CA LEU A 3 -15.48 11.06 4.19
C LEU A 3 -16.40 10.12 3.40
N SER A 4 -16.77 10.49 2.18
CA SER A 4 -17.39 9.54 1.25
C SER A 4 -16.36 8.47 0.89
N THR A 5 -16.41 7.34 1.58
CA THR A 5 -15.56 6.19 1.33
C THR A 5 -16.43 5.06 0.79
N LEU A 6 -16.35 4.83 -0.53
CA LEU A 6 -16.95 3.65 -1.18
C LEU A 6 -18.47 3.46 -0.93
N GLY A 7 -19.22 4.55 -0.70
CA GLY A 7 -20.67 4.50 -0.45
C GLY A 7 -21.07 4.33 1.02
N PHE A 8 -20.10 4.27 1.93
CA PHE A 8 -20.33 4.26 3.38
C PHE A 8 -20.11 5.66 3.97
N GLU A 9 -20.96 6.03 4.91
CA GLU A 9 -20.76 7.21 5.74
C GLU A 9 -20.10 6.76 7.04
N CYS A 10 -18.78 6.96 7.15
CA CYS A 10 -18.04 6.71 8.39
C CYS A 10 -17.66 8.05 9.04
N THR A 11 -17.76 8.13 10.37
CA THR A 11 -17.09 9.16 11.17
C THR A 11 -15.64 8.76 11.45
N LEU A 12 -14.80 9.73 11.85
CA LEU A 12 -13.42 9.41 12.27
C LEU A 12 -13.37 8.51 13.51
N GLU A 13 -14.43 8.47 14.32
CA GLU A 13 -14.51 7.58 15.48
C GLU A 13 -14.85 6.14 15.10
N GLU A 14 -15.46 5.94 13.92
CA GLU A 14 -15.84 4.63 13.39
C GLU A 14 -14.74 4.00 12.51
N VAL A 15 -13.76 4.80 12.07
CA VAL A 15 -12.64 4.33 11.26
C VAL A 15 -11.58 3.73 12.17
N ASP A 16 -11.39 2.42 12.07
CA ASP A 16 -10.19 1.77 12.61
C ASP A 16 -8.97 2.20 11.78
N LEU A 17 -7.98 2.80 12.43
CA LEU A 17 -6.73 3.25 11.81
C LEU A 17 -5.65 2.15 11.82
N GLU A 18 -6.04 0.90 12.03
CA GLU A 18 -5.13 -0.23 11.97
C GLU A 18 -4.52 -0.41 10.57
N ASP A 19 -3.20 -0.43 10.53
CA ASP A 19 -2.43 -0.86 9.38
C ASP A 19 -2.37 -2.40 9.34
N ILE A 20 -3.12 -2.99 8.41
CA ILE A 20 -3.17 -4.45 8.22
C ILE A 20 -1.83 -5.05 7.73
N THR A 21 -0.90 -4.22 7.21
CA THR A 21 0.40 -4.67 6.71
C THR A 21 1.56 -4.32 7.65
N ARG A 22 1.26 -3.81 8.87
CA ARG A 22 2.25 -3.41 9.88
C ARG A 22 3.33 -4.44 10.22
N ASN A 23 3.05 -5.73 10.02
CA ASN A 23 3.97 -6.85 10.29
C ASN A 23 4.76 -7.31 9.05
N GLN A 24 4.60 -6.64 7.91
CA GLN A 24 5.28 -6.92 6.64
C GLN A 24 6.42 -5.91 6.42
N ILE A 25 6.86 -5.73 5.16
CA ILE A 25 7.80 -4.66 4.80
C ILE A 25 7.21 -3.32 5.22
N ASN A 26 7.99 -2.49 5.92
CA ASN A 26 7.60 -1.12 6.18
C ASN A 26 7.71 -0.30 4.88
N THR A 27 6.69 -0.38 4.04
CA THR A 27 6.64 0.24 2.71
C THR A 27 6.82 1.75 2.80
N ILE A 28 6.21 2.40 3.81
CA ILE A 28 6.35 3.83 4.05
C ILE A 28 7.82 4.21 4.20
N LYS A 29 8.56 3.51 5.06
CA LYS A 29 9.98 3.75 5.29
C LYS A 29 10.84 3.37 4.08
N ALA A 30 10.49 2.31 3.35
CA ALA A 30 11.21 1.89 2.15
C ALA A 30 11.06 2.91 1.00
N CYS A 31 9.91 3.59 0.91
CA CYS A 31 9.58 4.51 -0.18
C CYS A 31 9.93 5.98 0.12
N ILE A 32 10.14 6.37 1.38
CA ILE A 32 10.54 7.74 1.74
C ILE A 32 12.07 7.86 1.68
N SER A 33 12.55 8.74 0.79
CA SER A 33 13.98 8.95 0.56
C SER A 33 14.69 9.79 1.64
N GLU A 34 13.95 10.46 2.52
CA GLU A 34 14.47 11.55 3.37
C GLU A 34 15.17 11.08 4.65
N ASP A 35 14.87 9.88 5.17
CA ASP A 35 15.46 9.36 6.42
C ASP A 35 16.82 8.68 6.25
N LEU A 36 17.34 8.66 5.03
CA LEU A 36 18.58 7.94 4.72
C LEU A 36 19.65 8.96 4.38
N GLU A 37 20.37 9.41 5.41
CA GLU A 37 21.74 9.94 5.32
C GLU A 37 22.75 8.91 4.73
N VAL A 38 22.29 8.00 3.87
CA VAL A 38 23.05 6.87 3.37
C VAL A 38 23.65 7.23 2.01
N LYS A 39 24.85 7.79 2.14
CA LYS A 39 26.01 7.67 1.25
C LYS A 39 25.85 6.61 0.14
N LYS A 40 26.11 7.08 -1.09
CA LYS A 40 26.48 6.33 -2.31
C LYS A 40 25.34 5.59 -3.03
N ASN A 41 25.20 5.93 -4.32
CA ASN A 41 24.29 5.45 -5.36
C ASN A 41 23.78 3.99 -5.30
N ASN A 42 24.51 3.05 -4.71
CA ASN A 42 24.10 1.65 -4.63
C ASN A 42 22.92 1.43 -3.67
N ASN A 43 22.77 2.27 -2.64
CA ASN A 43 21.68 2.10 -1.68
C ASN A 43 20.33 2.56 -2.25
N LYS A 44 20.33 3.50 -3.20
CA LYS A 44 19.10 4.04 -3.81
C LYS A 44 18.35 2.99 -4.63
N TYR A 45 19.06 2.17 -5.39
CA TYR A 45 18.46 1.06 -6.16
C TYR A 45 17.86 0.00 -5.24
N TYR A 46 18.57 -0.34 -4.16
CA TYR A 46 18.08 -1.30 -3.16
C TYR A 46 16.82 -0.80 -2.43
N LEU A 47 16.76 0.49 -2.10
CA LEU A 47 15.57 1.10 -1.49
C LEU A 47 14.40 1.13 -2.46
N TYR A 48 14.65 1.44 -3.72
CA TYR A 48 13.62 1.41 -4.76
C TYR A 48 13.05 0.00 -4.96
N SER A 49 13.91 -1.04 -5.03
CA SER A 49 13.43 -2.43 -5.11
C SER A 49 12.65 -2.85 -3.88
N THR A 50 13.09 -2.44 -2.68
CA THR A 50 12.39 -2.73 -1.42
C THR A 50 11.05 -2.01 -1.34
N CYS A 51 10.97 -0.76 -1.83
CA CYS A 51 9.73 0.01 -1.93
C CYS A 51 8.74 -0.66 -2.88
N LEU A 52 9.17 -1.06 -4.09
CA LEU A 52 8.30 -1.75 -5.04
C LEU A 52 7.82 -3.11 -4.52
N GLN A 53 8.70 -3.86 -3.85
CA GLN A 53 8.33 -5.11 -3.19
C GLN A 53 7.27 -4.88 -2.10
N GLY A 54 7.48 -3.89 -1.23
CA GLY A 54 6.52 -3.53 -0.19
C GLY A 54 5.16 -3.13 -0.76
N ILE A 55 5.13 -2.29 -1.80
CA ILE A 55 3.90 -1.93 -2.51
C ILE A 55 3.18 -3.17 -3.05
N SER A 56 3.91 -4.12 -3.64
CA SER A 56 3.30 -5.34 -4.17
C SER A 56 2.71 -6.23 -3.07
N GLU A 57 3.41 -6.38 -1.94
CA GLU A 57 2.92 -7.13 -0.77
C GLU A 57 1.68 -6.46 -0.17
N ASP A 58 1.69 -5.13 -0.04
CA ASP A 58 0.55 -4.35 0.45
C ASP A 58 -0.67 -4.52 -0.45
N LEU A 59 -0.50 -4.39 -1.77
CA LEU A 59 -1.59 -4.58 -2.74
C LEU A 59 -2.19 -5.98 -2.64
N ASN A 60 -1.37 -7.03 -2.45
CA ASN A 60 -1.85 -8.39 -2.27
C ASN A 60 -2.65 -8.56 -0.96
N ALA A 61 -2.22 -7.93 0.13
CA ALA A 61 -2.93 -7.95 1.41
C ALA A 61 -4.30 -7.27 1.28
N TYR A 62 -4.35 -6.05 0.73
CA TYR A 62 -5.62 -5.35 0.49
C TYR A 62 -6.51 -6.12 -0.49
N ARG A 63 -5.94 -6.75 -1.52
CA ARG A 63 -6.70 -7.57 -2.46
C ARG A 63 -7.38 -8.77 -1.78
N ALA A 64 -6.72 -9.38 -0.80
CA ALA A 64 -7.23 -10.50 -0.02
C ALA A 64 -8.37 -10.08 0.92
N GLU A 65 -8.22 -8.94 1.61
CA GLU A 65 -9.26 -8.37 2.48
C GLU A 65 -10.51 -7.96 1.67
N LEU A 66 -10.29 -7.33 0.52
CA LEU A 66 -11.36 -6.85 -0.36
C LEU A 66 -11.95 -7.94 -1.27
N LYS A 67 -11.50 -9.20 -1.21
CA LYS A 67 -11.87 -10.24 -2.19
C LYS A 67 -13.38 -10.45 -2.36
N ASN A 68 -14.15 -10.19 -1.31
CA ASN A 68 -15.61 -10.33 -1.28
C ASN A 68 -16.33 -8.98 -1.42
N PHE A 69 -15.59 -7.90 -1.66
CA PHE A 69 -16.15 -6.57 -1.85
C PHE A 69 -16.83 -6.48 -3.22
N GLY A 70 -18.01 -5.85 -3.26
CA GLY A 70 -18.84 -5.80 -4.47
C GLY A 70 -18.31 -4.85 -5.56
N ASP A 71 -17.31 -4.03 -5.27
CA ASP A 71 -16.70 -3.13 -6.25
C ASP A 71 -15.63 -3.84 -7.08
N HIS A 72 -16.08 -4.44 -8.17
CA HIS A 72 -15.20 -5.11 -9.14
C HIS A 72 -14.23 -4.15 -9.85
N VAL A 73 -14.54 -2.85 -9.93
CA VAL A 73 -13.64 -1.85 -10.55
C VAL A 73 -12.45 -1.60 -9.65
N LEU A 74 -12.69 -1.44 -8.34
CA LEU A 74 -11.62 -1.31 -7.35
C LEU A 74 -10.69 -2.53 -7.37
N LEU A 75 -11.26 -3.74 -7.36
CA LEU A 75 -10.48 -4.98 -7.40
C LEU A 75 -9.64 -5.10 -8.68
N ALA A 76 -10.21 -4.76 -9.84
CA ALA A 76 -9.47 -4.75 -11.09
C ALA A 76 -8.31 -3.75 -11.08
N LYS A 77 -8.50 -2.58 -10.46
CA LYS A 77 -7.43 -1.58 -10.31
C LYS A 77 -6.30 -2.05 -9.41
N ILE A 78 -6.61 -2.74 -8.31
CA ILE A 78 -5.60 -3.39 -7.47
C ILE A 78 -4.83 -4.45 -8.27
N ASP A 79 -5.52 -5.27 -9.05
CA ASP A 79 -4.91 -6.31 -9.90
C ASP A 79 -4.01 -5.69 -11.00
N GLU A 80 -4.39 -4.56 -11.57
CA GLU A 80 -3.57 -3.79 -12.53
C GLU A 80 -2.30 -3.24 -11.88
N MET A 81 -2.41 -2.57 -10.72
CA MET A 81 -1.26 -2.00 -10.01
C MET A 81 -0.27 -3.08 -9.58
N THR A 82 -0.77 -4.22 -9.11
CA THR A 82 0.07 -5.35 -8.67
C THR A 82 0.94 -5.88 -9.81
N LYS A 83 0.41 -5.95 -11.03
CA LYS A 83 1.19 -6.39 -12.20
C LYS A 83 2.33 -5.43 -12.55
N VAL A 84 2.10 -4.13 -12.42
CA VAL A 84 3.12 -3.11 -12.72
C VAL A 84 4.23 -3.11 -11.67
N SER A 85 3.93 -3.34 -10.40
CA SER A 85 4.93 -3.35 -9.32
C SER A 85 5.88 -4.56 -9.35
N VAL A 86 5.53 -5.64 -10.06
CA VAL A 86 6.34 -6.86 -10.22
C VAL A 86 7.18 -6.84 -11.52
N SER A 87 6.94 -5.87 -12.41
CA SER A 87 7.60 -5.72 -13.72
C SER A 87 8.87 -4.89 -13.64
#